data_AF-A0A919GSA8-F1
#
_entry.id   AF-A0A919GSA8-F1
#
_cell.length_a   1.000
_cell.length_b   1.000
_cell.length_c   1.000
_cell.angle_alpha   90.00
_cell.angle_beta   90.00
_cell.angle_gamma   90.00
#
_symmetry.space_group_name_H-M   'P 1'
#
loop_
_entity.id
_entity.type
_entity.pdbx_description
1 polymer ?
#
loop_
_entity_poly.entity_id
_entity_poly.type
_entity_poly.pdbx_seq_one_letter_code
_entity_poly.pdbx_strand_id
1 'polypeptide(L)'
;MNAPRHGRRLLVSAALLAAATLPFGPTAAAEPAPAGELQLAGPTETAVPDSWIVVLKEPAANRSVHELLARADGARLGHVYRSALHGFSARMSRAQAARLAADPRVARVHQDTRITLEDPARPAPAGLTPTATQPDAPWGLDRIDQRLLPLSTTYTYRTTAAAVRVYVIDTGLRTTHTEFGGRASVGTDTVGDGQNGNDCHGHGTHVGGIVAGRTYGVAKEARPVAVRVLNCQGSASTSGVIAGVDWVTANAVRPAVANMSLGGGVSTALDAAVRGSIRAGITYTASAGSSGRPDGACSTSPVRLPEIIGVGASDSQDRRASSSNYGNCVTLFAPGVGIPSAWKDGDTATATLSGTSAATAHTAGAAALHLALHPAATPGQVKQALVAGATTGVLQGTPPVAPDRLLHTLYR
;
A
#
# COMPACT_ATOMS: atom_id res chain seq x y z
N MET A 1 -0.54 -35.44 94.08
CA MET A 1 0.61 -35.83 93.24
C MET A 1 0.22 -35.63 91.77
N ASN A 2 1.00 -34.79 91.08
CA ASN A 2 1.17 -34.57 89.63
C ASN A 2 -0.02 -34.44 88.63
N ALA A 3 0.14 -33.46 87.73
CA ALA A 3 -0.77 -32.83 86.75
C ALA A 3 -0.82 -33.57 85.38
N PRO A 4 -1.22 -32.99 84.20
CA PRO A 4 -2.41 -32.20 83.75
C PRO A 4 -2.95 -32.56 82.31
N ARG A 5 -3.83 -31.69 81.74
CA ARG A 5 -4.12 -31.35 80.29
C ARG A 5 -5.06 -32.28 79.49
N HIS A 6 -5.84 -31.88 78.47
CA HIS A 6 -6.44 -30.65 77.90
C HIS A 6 -7.35 -31.12 76.71
N GLY A 7 -8.40 -30.37 76.36
CA GLY A 7 -8.93 -30.34 74.97
C GLY A 7 -10.42 -30.70 74.76
N ARG A 8 -11.27 -29.66 74.68
CA ARG A 8 -12.69 -29.67 74.23
C ARG A 8 -12.79 -29.75 72.70
N ARG A 9 -13.85 -30.39 72.14
CA ARG A 9 -14.65 -29.87 70.99
C ARG A 9 -16.09 -30.41 71.00
N LEU A 10 -17.01 -29.53 70.60
CA LEU A 10 -18.48 -29.57 70.72
C LEU A 10 -19.21 -30.27 69.55
N LEU A 11 -20.50 -30.53 69.82
CA LEU A 11 -21.53 -31.35 69.18
C LEU A 11 -22.51 -30.58 68.25
N VAL A 12 -23.11 -31.31 67.28
CA VAL A 12 -24.52 -31.30 66.76
C VAL A 12 -24.91 -30.14 65.81
N SER A 13 -25.55 -30.35 64.63
CA SER A 13 -27.00 -30.61 64.45
C SER A 13 -27.40 -30.86 62.97
N ALA A 14 -28.52 -31.56 62.75
CA ALA A 14 -29.18 -31.89 61.48
C ALA A 14 -30.42 -31.00 61.17
N ALA A 15 -30.86 -30.94 59.90
CA ALA A 15 -32.29 -30.89 59.49
C ALA A 15 -32.48 -30.80 57.94
N LEU A 16 -33.37 -31.64 57.39
CA LEU A 16 -33.94 -31.59 56.03
C LEU A 16 -35.27 -30.83 56.02
N LEU A 17 -35.61 -30.12 54.93
CA LEU A 17 -37.00 -29.78 54.58
C LEU A 17 -37.17 -29.61 53.05
N ALA A 18 -38.23 -30.19 52.49
CA ALA A 18 -38.66 -30.07 51.09
C ALA A 18 -40.14 -29.66 51.04
N ALA A 19 -40.55 -28.79 50.11
CA ALA A 19 -41.93 -28.65 49.61
C ALA A 19 -42.03 -27.75 48.34
N ALA A 20 -42.98 -28.08 47.47
CA ALA A 20 -43.22 -27.60 46.10
C ALA A 20 -44.20 -26.41 45.99
N THR A 21 -44.25 -25.71 44.83
CA THR A 21 -45.42 -24.91 44.36
C THR A 21 -45.47 -24.71 42.83
N LEU A 22 -46.71 -24.49 42.34
CA LEU A 22 -47.35 -24.62 41.00
C LEU A 22 -47.35 -23.33 40.13
N PRO A 23 -47.82 -23.35 38.85
CA PRO A 23 -47.43 -22.42 37.78
C PRO A 23 -48.42 -21.25 37.53
N PHE A 24 -47.93 -20.16 36.91
CA PHE A 24 -48.72 -19.02 36.42
C PHE A 24 -48.45 -18.75 34.92
N GLY A 25 -49.54 -18.56 34.16
CA GLY A 25 -49.56 -18.28 32.71
C GLY A 25 -49.29 -16.80 32.36
N PRO A 26 -48.96 -16.50 31.08
CA PRO A 26 -48.23 -15.28 30.74
C PRO A 26 -49.10 -14.05 30.47
N THR A 27 -48.60 -12.90 30.92
CA THR A 27 -48.96 -11.54 30.54
C THR A 27 -48.64 -11.26 29.06
N ALA A 28 -49.58 -10.68 28.31
CA ALA A 28 -49.31 -10.15 26.97
C ALA A 28 -48.47 -8.86 27.07
N ALA A 29 -47.26 -8.91 26.52
CA ALA A 29 -46.31 -7.80 26.51
C ALA A 29 -46.14 -7.25 25.08
N ALA A 30 -46.16 -5.91 24.99
CA ALA A 30 -45.82 -4.98 23.90
C ALA A 30 -45.60 -5.53 22.47
N GLU A 31 -46.29 -4.93 21.49
CA GLU A 31 -46.03 -5.15 20.07
C GLU A 31 -44.57 -4.80 19.70
N PRO A 32 -43.87 -5.68 18.99
CA PRO A 32 -42.45 -5.49 18.67
C PRO A 32 -42.25 -4.38 17.63
N ALA A 33 -41.18 -3.59 17.80
CA ALA A 33 -40.68 -2.67 16.80
C ALA A 33 -40.52 -3.39 15.43
N PRO A 34 -40.70 -2.70 14.28
CA PRO A 34 -40.63 -3.34 12.99
C PRO A 34 -39.29 -4.05 12.84
N ALA A 35 -39.37 -5.36 12.58
CA ALA A 35 -38.23 -6.21 12.29
C ALA A 35 -37.39 -5.59 11.16
N GLY A 36 -36.08 -5.61 11.30
CA GLY A 36 -35.17 -5.35 10.18
C GLY A 36 -35.41 -6.35 9.04
N GLU A 37 -35.05 -5.97 7.82
CA GLU A 37 -35.38 -6.74 6.63
C GLU A 37 -34.30 -7.79 6.31
N LEU A 38 -34.73 -9.01 5.97
CA LEU A 38 -33.87 -10.04 5.39
C LEU A 38 -33.90 -9.94 3.86
N GLN A 39 -32.77 -9.55 3.27
CA GLN A 39 -32.62 -9.39 1.83
C GLN A 39 -31.76 -10.53 1.28
N LEU A 40 -32.29 -11.23 0.28
CA LEU A 40 -31.55 -12.26 -0.45
C LEU A 40 -30.79 -11.66 -1.61
N ALA A 41 -29.80 -12.39 -2.09
CA ALA A 41 -29.14 -12.07 -3.35
C ALA A 41 -30.17 -11.96 -4.49
N GLY A 42 -29.99 -10.98 -5.36
CA GLY A 42 -30.82 -10.76 -6.53
C GLY A 42 -30.62 -11.84 -7.60
N PRO A 43 -31.53 -11.93 -8.60
CA PRO A 43 -31.51 -12.97 -9.62
C PRO A 43 -30.26 -12.99 -10.51
N THR A 44 -29.49 -11.91 -10.55
CA THR A 44 -28.24 -11.77 -11.31
C THR A 44 -26.98 -11.88 -10.44
N GLU A 45 -27.13 -12.09 -9.14
CA GLU A 45 -26.02 -12.16 -8.18
C GLU A 45 -25.70 -13.61 -7.81
N THR A 46 -24.42 -13.92 -7.60
CA THR A 46 -24.01 -15.26 -7.16
C THR A 46 -23.95 -15.31 -5.63
N ALA A 47 -24.99 -15.84 -4.98
CA ALA A 47 -25.03 -15.98 -3.54
C ALA A 47 -23.92 -16.91 -2.98
N VAL A 48 -23.37 -16.55 -1.83
CA VAL A 48 -22.50 -17.41 -1.03
C VAL A 48 -23.38 -18.21 -0.06
N PRO A 49 -23.39 -19.56 -0.12
CA PRO A 49 -24.23 -20.37 0.76
C PRO A 49 -23.95 -20.10 2.25
N ASP A 50 -25.03 -19.96 3.02
CA ASP A 50 -25.03 -19.75 4.47
C ASP A 50 -24.12 -18.63 4.97
N SER A 51 -23.85 -17.61 4.15
CA SER A 51 -23.07 -16.43 4.51
C SER A 51 -23.94 -15.19 4.46
N TRP A 52 -23.92 -14.40 5.53
CA TRP A 52 -24.80 -13.26 5.71
C TRP A 52 -24.04 -12.07 6.30
N ILE A 53 -24.46 -10.87 5.92
CA ILE A 53 -23.97 -9.59 6.46
C ILE A 53 -25.10 -8.94 7.24
N VAL A 54 -24.91 -8.76 8.54
CA VAL A 54 -25.83 -8.11 9.48
C VAL A 54 -25.40 -6.66 9.66
N VAL A 55 -26.28 -5.73 9.31
CA VAL A 55 -26.07 -4.29 9.47
C VAL A 55 -26.88 -3.80 10.66
N LEU A 56 -26.25 -3.05 11.56
CA LEU A 56 -26.90 -2.51 12.76
C LEU A 56 -27.30 -1.05 12.53
N LYS A 57 -28.35 -0.61 13.22
CA LYS A 57 -28.85 0.78 13.16
C LYS A 57 -27.88 1.77 13.80
N GLU A 58 -27.13 1.33 14.80
CA GLU A 58 -26.18 2.14 15.57
C GLU A 58 -24.80 1.46 15.65
N PRO A 59 -23.72 2.21 15.95
CA PRO A 59 -22.37 1.65 16.08
C PRO A 59 -22.32 0.52 17.11
N ALA A 60 -21.88 -0.66 16.67
CA ALA A 60 -21.88 -1.86 17.49
C ALA A 60 -20.77 -1.83 18.57
N ALA A 61 -21.13 -1.69 19.85
CA ALA A 61 -20.22 -2.06 20.94
C ALA A 61 -19.93 -3.57 20.89
N ASN A 62 -18.75 -4.06 21.31
CA ASN A 62 -18.42 -5.51 21.28
C ASN A 62 -19.51 -6.40 21.89
N ARG A 63 -20.12 -5.90 22.96
CA ARG A 63 -21.19 -6.56 23.69
C ARG A 63 -22.44 -6.81 22.83
N SER A 64 -22.85 -5.86 21.99
CA SER A 64 -24.07 -6.01 21.17
C SER A 64 -23.88 -7.02 20.04
N VAL A 65 -22.67 -7.17 19.50
CA VAL A 65 -22.37 -8.18 18.47
C VAL A 65 -22.43 -9.60 19.06
N HIS A 66 -21.83 -9.82 20.22
CA HIS A 66 -21.86 -11.13 20.88
C HIS A 66 -23.27 -11.52 21.34
N GLU A 67 -24.04 -10.57 21.88
CA GLU A 67 -25.44 -10.78 22.27
C GLU A 67 -26.33 -11.10 21.06
N LEU A 68 -26.11 -10.44 19.91
CA LEU A 68 -26.84 -10.75 18.67
C LEU A 68 -26.47 -12.12 18.12
N LEU A 69 -25.18 -12.46 18.09
CA LEU A 69 -24.74 -13.76 17.58
C LEU A 69 -25.26 -14.93 18.43
N ALA A 70 -25.37 -14.75 19.75
CA ALA A 70 -25.96 -15.75 20.65
C ALA A 70 -27.44 -16.06 20.33
N ARG A 71 -28.18 -15.13 19.70
CA ARG A 71 -29.57 -15.36 19.24
C ARG A 71 -29.64 -16.19 17.95
N ALA A 72 -28.52 -16.31 17.25
CA ALA A 72 -28.34 -17.19 16.11
C ALA A 72 -27.48 -18.39 16.51
N ASP A 73 -28.04 -19.27 17.34
CA ASP A 73 -27.33 -20.42 17.93
C ASP A 73 -26.51 -21.22 16.89
N GLY A 74 -25.24 -21.48 17.19
CA GLY A 74 -24.29 -22.12 16.27
C GLY A 74 -23.81 -21.26 15.10
N ALA A 75 -24.27 -20.01 14.95
CA ALA A 75 -23.75 -19.08 13.95
C ALA A 75 -22.29 -18.75 14.25
N ARG A 76 -21.47 -18.78 13.19
CA ARG A 76 -20.05 -18.49 13.30
C ARG A 76 -19.79 -17.07 12.83
N LEU A 77 -19.30 -16.23 13.74
CA LEU A 77 -18.89 -14.88 13.41
C LEU A 77 -17.84 -14.89 12.29
N GLY A 78 -18.07 -14.07 11.29
CA GLY A 78 -17.08 -13.69 10.29
C GLY A 78 -16.37 -12.41 10.73
N HIS A 79 -16.59 -11.33 10.00
CA HIS A 79 -15.95 -10.04 10.26
C HIS A 79 -16.85 -9.11 11.06
N VAL A 80 -16.27 -8.26 11.92
CA VAL A 80 -17.01 -7.14 12.53
C VAL A 80 -16.55 -5.84 11.88
N TYR A 81 -17.51 -5.11 11.34
CA TYR A 81 -17.31 -3.84 10.66
C TYR A 81 -17.58 -2.70 11.65
N ARG A 82 -16.62 -1.78 11.78
CA ARG A 82 -16.67 -0.66 12.75
C ARG A 82 -16.51 0.72 12.13
N SER A 83 -15.82 0.80 11.00
CA SER A 83 -15.42 2.08 10.40
C SER A 83 -16.14 2.38 9.10
N ALA A 84 -16.27 1.39 8.19
CA ALA A 84 -16.93 1.59 6.90
C ALA A 84 -18.42 1.21 6.89
N LEU A 85 -18.83 0.37 7.83
CA LEU A 85 -20.19 -0.12 8.08
C LEU A 85 -20.26 -0.49 9.56
N HIS A 86 -21.41 -0.32 10.22
CA HIS A 86 -21.63 -0.81 11.59
C HIS A 86 -22.38 -2.13 11.52
N GLY A 87 -21.68 -3.24 11.75
CA GLY A 87 -22.27 -4.56 11.52
C GLY A 87 -21.29 -5.70 11.63
N PHE A 88 -21.72 -6.89 11.23
CA PHE A 88 -20.84 -8.04 11.15
C PHE A 88 -21.29 -9.01 10.07
N SER A 89 -20.38 -9.79 9.49
CA SER A 89 -20.75 -10.97 8.74
C SER A 89 -20.76 -12.19 9.66
N ALA A 90 -21.62 -13.15 9.36
CA ALA A 90 -21.63 -14.43 10.04
C ALA A 90 -22.10 -15.52 9.09
N ARG A 91 -21.57 -16.73 9.31
CA ARG A 91 -22.12 -17.92 8.69
C ARG A 91 -23.23 -18.49 9.52
N MET A 92 -24.39 -18.61 8.91
CA MET A 92 -25.62 -19.10 9.54
C MET A 92 -26.63 -19.49 8.48
N SER A 93 -27.57 -20.35 8.84
CA SER A 93 -28.72 -20.68 8.02
C SER A 93 -29.60 -19.45 7.78
N ARG A 94 -30.36 -19.48 6.70
CA ARG A 94 -31.37 -18.44 6.40
C ARG A 94 -32.36 -18.21 7.54
N ALA A 95 -32.77 -19.28 8.23
CA ALA A 95 -33.68 -19.18 9.37
C ALA A 95 -33.06 -18.42 10.55
N GLN A 96 -31.75 -18.60 10.79
CA GLN A 96 -31.01 -17.83 11.79
C GLN A 96 -30.85 -16.36 11.35
N ALA A 97 -30.55 -16.12 10.08
CA ALA A 97 -30.45 -14.77 9.52
C ALA A 97 -31.78 -13.99 9.64
N ALA A 98 -32.91 -14.65 9.36
CA ALA A 98 -34.25 -14.08 9.56
C ALA A 98 -34.52 -13.71 11.02
N ARG A 99 -34.09 -14.57 11.97
CA ARG A 99 -34.20 -14.28 13.41
C ARG A 99 -33.39 -13.06 13.83
N LEU A 100 -32.19 -12.88 13.27
CA LEU A 100 -31.39 -11.68 13.53
C LEU A 100 -32.00 -10.44 12.88
N ALA A 101 -32.57 -10.56 11.67
CA ALA A 101 -33.27 -9.46 11.02
C ALA A 101 -34.41 -8.94 11.91
N ALA A 102 -35.11 -9.83 12.62
CA ALA A 102 -36.17 -9.46 13.57
C ALA A 102 -35.69 -8.80 14.88
N ASP A 103 -34.39 -8.67 15.14
CA ASP A 103 -33.88 -7.95 16.33
C ASP A 103 -34.00 -6.44 16.11
N PRO A 104 -34.56 -5.66 17.06
CA PRO A 104 -34.79 -4.23 16.89
C PRO A 104 -33.52 -3.41 16.64
N ARG A 105 -32.35 -3.93 17.04
CA ARG A 105 -31.02 -3.32 16.84
C ARG A 105 -30.50 -3.49 15.41
N VAL A 106 -31.01 -4.48 14.68
CA VAL A 106 -30.59 -4.80 13.32
C VAL A 106 -31.36 -3.94 12.34
N ALA A 107 -30.63 -3.26 11.46
CA ALA A 107 -31.21 -2.47 10.38
C ALA A 107 -31.64 -3.38 9.24
N ARG A 108 -30.77 -4.30 8.82
CA ARG A 108 -30.99 -5.25 7.71
C ARG A 108 -30.00 -6.39 7.76
N VAL A 109 -30.39 -7.55 7.22
CA VAL A 109 -29.52 -8.72 7.04
C VAL A 109 -29.49 -9.09 5.56
N HIS A 110 -28.29 -9.24 5.01
CA HIS A 110 -28.04 -9.43 3.58
C HIS A 110 -27.43 -10.78 3.34
N GLN A 111 -27.91 -11.53 2.35
CA GLN A 111 -27.17 -12.69 1.88
C GLN A 111 -25.91 -12.22 1.16
N ASP A 112 -24.77 -12.77 1.56
CA ASP A 112 -23.47 -12.44 1.00
C ASP A 112 -23.35 -12.96 -0.45
N THR A 113 -22.66 -12.24 -1.32
CA THR A 113 -22.56 -12.55 -2.76
C THR A 113 -21.10 -12.53 -3.22
N ARG A 114 -20.80 -13.27 -4.29
CA ARG A 114 -19.47 -13.28 -4.90
C ARG A 114 -19.31 -12.09 -5.83
N ILE A 115 -18.16 -11.41 -5.72
CA ILE A 115 -17.70 -10.41 -6.69
C ILE A 115 -16.68 -11.07 -7.61
N THR A 116 -16.87 -10.96 -8.93
CA THR A 116 -15.89 -11.35 -9.96
C THR A 116 -15.43 -10.12 -10.74
N LEU A 117 -14.19 -10.13 -11.22
CA LEU A 117 -13.66 -9.08 -12.11
C LEU A 117 -14.25 -9.27 -13.52
N GLU A 118 -14.61 -8.17 -14.18
CA GLU A 118 -15.02 -8.15 -15.60
C GLU A 118 -13.81 -8.22 -16.56
N ASP A 119 -14.04 -8.87 -17.71
CA ASP A 119 -13.14 -9.16 -18.84
C ASP A 119 -12.54 -7.88 -19.50
N PRO A 120 -11.30 -7.90 -20.05
CA PRO A 120 -10.57 -6.70 -20.45
C PRO A 120 -10.82 -6.38 -21.92
N ALA A 121 -11.87 -5.62 -22.22
CA ALA A 121 -11.98 -4.91 -23.49
C ALA A 121 -12.93 -3.70 -23.40
N ARG A 122 -12.43 -2.56 -22.93
CA ARG A 122 -13.03 -1.25 -23.23
C ARG A 122 -11.95 -0.18 -23.43
N PRO A 123 -12.05 0.67 -24.47
CA PRO A 123 -11.09 1.75 -24.69
C PRO A 123 -11.08 2.72 -23.50
N ALA A 124 -9.93 3.35 -23.25
CA ALA A 124 -9.77 4.40 -22.26
C ALA A 124 -10.88 5.47 -22.39
N PRO A 125 -11.37 6.04 -21.27
CA PRO A 125 -12.47 6.99 -21.30
C PRO A 125 -12.13 8.19 -22.18
N ALA A 126 -13.00 8.48 -23.14
CA ALA A 126 -12.98 9.68 -23.95
C ALA A 126 -13.30 10.89 -23.06
N GLY A 127 -12.31 11.76 -22.87
CA GLY A 127 -12.40 12.98 -22.07
C GLY A 127 -11.07 13.63 -21.69
N LEU A 128 -9.95 13.28 -22.37
CA LEU A 128 -8.63 13.85 -22.11
C LEU A 128 -8.19 14.71 -23.31
N THR A 129 -7.94 15.99 -23.09
CA THR A 129 -7.26 16.91 -24.02
C THR A 129 -5.86 17.25 -23.51
N PRO A 130 -4.92 17.57 -24.41
CA PRO A 130 -4.19 16.64 -25.26
C PRO A 130 -3.00 15.99 -24.53
N THR A 131 -2.69 14.78 -24.94
CA THR A 131 -1.38 14.14 -24.84
C THR A 131 -0.27 15.14 -25.19
N ALA A 132 0.60 15.49 -24.24
CA ALA A 132 1.75 16.34 -24.48
C ALA A 132 2.96 15.48 -24.83
N THR A 133 3.78 15.94 -25.75
CA THR A 133 4.99 15.24 -26.19
C THR A 133 6.20 16.13 -26.00
N GLN A 134 7.18 15.64 -25.25
CA GLN A 134 8.51 16.21 -25.17
C GLN A 134 9.36 15.68 -26.33
N PRO A 135 9.86 16.52 -27.24
CA PRO A 135 10.89 16.13 -28.20
C PRO A 135 12.24 15.97 -27.49
N ASP A 136 13.18 15.30 -28.15
CA ASP A 136 14.55 15.08 -27.66
C ASP A 136 14.57 14.51 -26.23
N ALA A 137 13.65 13.59 -25.96
CA ALA A 137 13.50 13.00 -24.65
C ALA A 137 14.73 12.14 -24.29
N PRO A 138 15.23 12.24 -23.04
CA PRO A 138 16.23 11.29 -22.54
C PRO A 138 15.73 9.86 -22.74
N TRP A 139 16.63 8.97 -23.14
CA TRP A 139 16.29 7.60 -23.54
C TRP A 139 15.43 6.85 -22.50
N GLY A 140 15.63 7.12 -21.21
CA GLY A 140 14.87 6.48 -20.13
C GLY A 140 13.39 6.87 -20.15
N LEU A 141 13.06 8.12 -20.51
CA LEU A 141 11.69 8.57 -20.69
C LEU A 141 11.07 7.99 -21.96
N ASP A 142 11.80 8.09 -23.07
CA ASP A 142 11.38 7.53 -24.37
C ASP A 142 11.11 6.02 -24.24
N ARG A 143 12.01 5.28 -23.59
CA ARG A 143 11.84 3.83 -23.43
C ARG A 143 10.57 3.45 -22.66
N ILE A 144 10.19 4.19 -21.62
CA ILE A 144 9.02 3.83 -20.81
C ILE A 144 7.70 4.26 -21.43
N ASP A 145 7.67 5.04 -22.51
CA ASP A 145 6.43 5.43 -23.17
C ASP A 145 6.10 4.56 -24.40
N GLN A 146 7.03 3.68 -24.80
CA GLN A 146 6.90 2.81 -25.95
C GLN A 146 7.15 1.34 -25.58
N ARG A 147 6.69 0.40 -26.42
CA ARG A 147 6.85 -1.03 -26.14
C ARG A 147 8.13 -1.62 -26.72
N LEU A 148 8.48 -1.26 -27.95
CA LEU A 148 9.54 -1.92 -28.72
C LEU A 148 10.60 -0.92 -29.15
N LEU A 149 11.83 -1.36 -29.28
CA LEU A 149 12.90 -0.63 -29.98
C LEU A 149 12.64 -0.60 -31.51
N PRO A 150 13.21 0.36 -32.26
CA PRO A 150 14.11 1.44 -31.83
C PRO A 150 13.39 2.58 -31.08
N LEU A 151 14.17 3.34 -30.32
CA LEU A 151 13.74 4.52 -29.56
C LEU A 151 13.26 5.66 -30.47
N SER A 152 12.15 6.32 -30.10
CA SER A 152 11.49 7.36 -30.90
C SER A 152 12.03 8.76 -30.65
N THR A 153 12.87 8.93 -29.62
CA THR A 153 13.41 10.19 -29.08
C THR A 153 12.34 11.15 -28.54
N THR A 154 11.15 10.64 -28.23
CA THR A 154 10.04 11.46 -27.71
C THR A 154 9.51 10.90 -26.40
N TYR A 155 8.92 11.76 -25.57
CA TYR A 155 8.23 11.31 -24.36
C TYR A 155 6.82 11.89 -24.30
N THR A 156 5.85 11.01 -24.33
CA THR A 156 4.44 11.30 -24.50
C THR A 156 3.67 10.95 -23.24
N TYR A 157 2.93 11.91 -22.70
CA TYR A 157 2.21 11.75 -21.43
C TYR A 157 0.83 12.42 -21.47
N ARG A 158 -0.16 11.74 -20.88
CA ARG A 158 -1.54 12.24 -20.74
C ARG A 158 -1.79 13.14 -19.53
N THR A 159 -0.88 13.13 -18.57
CA THR A 159 -0.97 13.93 -17.34
C THR A 159 0.42 14.26 -16.85
N THR A 160 0.55 15.38 -16.16
CA THR A 160 1.78 15.82 -15.50
C THR A 160 1.84 15.38 -14.03
N ALA A 161 0.73 14.85 -13.48
CA ALA A 161 0.57 14.46 -12.07
C ALA A 161 0.72 15.59 -11.03
N ALA A 162 0.31 16.82 -11.36
CA ALA A 162 0.40 18.00 -10.49
C ALA A 162 -0.18 17.87 -9.06
N ALA A 163 -1.15 16.97 -8.88
CA ALA A 163 -1.82 16.70 -7.60
C ALA A 163 -1.10 15.66 -6.73
N VAL A 164 -0.12 14.93 -7.27
CA VAL A 164 0.54 13.81 -6.59
C VAL A 164 1.80 14.28 -5.88
N ARG A 165 1.97 13.85 -4.63
CA ARG A 165 3.22 14.04 -3.88
C ARG A 165 4.09 12.80 -3.98
N VAL A 166 5.38 13.03 -4.20
CA VAL A 166 6.37 11.95 -4.18
C VAL A 166 7.38 12.19 -3.08
N TYR A 167 7.32 11.38 -2.04
CA TYR A 167 8.24 11.45 -0.91
C TYR A 167 9.54 10.75 -1.31
N VAL A 168 10.62 11.53 -1.46
CA VAL A 168 11.95 11.03 -1.81
C VAL A 168 12.71 10.78 -0.51
N ILE A 169 12.70 9.52 -0.07
CA ILE A 169 13.35 9.06 1.17
C ILE A 169 14.81 8.73 0.83
N ASP A 170 15.69 9.73 0.98
CA ASP A 170 17.05 9.69 0.41
C ASP A 170 18.03 10.66 1.12
N THR A 171 19.01 11.23 0.42
CA THR A 171 20.03 12.18 0.92
C THR A 171 19.55 13.63 1.03
N GLY A 172 18.28 13.88 0.72
CA GLY A 172 17.66 15.22 0.64
C GLY A 172 17.32 15.62 -0.80
N LEU A 173 16.92 16.88 -1.00
CA LEU A 173 16.77 17.46 -2.34
C LEU A 173 17.38 18.86 -2.38
N ARG A 174 18.01 19.22 -3.50
CA ARG A 174 18.20 20.63 -3.86
C ARG A 174 16.89 21.20 -4.37
N THR A 175 16.01 21.62 -3.46
CA THR A 175 14.64 22.06 -3.79
C THR A 175 14.59 23.30 -4.71
N THR A 176 15.65 24.10 -4.73
CA THR A 176 15.81 25.28 -5.60
C THR A 176 16.15 24.94 -7.05
N HIS A 177 16.45 23.68 -7.37
CA HIS A 177 16.83 23.31 -8.73
C HIS A 177 15.71 23.61 -9.73
N THR A 178 16.08 24.21 -10.86
CA THR A 178 15.19 24.60 -11.96
C THR A 178 14.35 23.45 -12.54
N GLU A 179 14.80 22.19 -12.39
CA GLU A 179 14.04 21.01 -12.79
C GLU A 179 12.76 20.84 -11.96
N PHE A 180 12.77 21.29 -10.70
CA PHE A 180 11.60 21.27 -9.84
C PHE A 180 10.71 22.50 -10.01
N GLY A 181 11.26 23.65 -10.43
CA GLY A 181 10.48 24.87 -10.70
C GLY A 181 9.62 25.31 -9.50
N GLY A 182 10.14 25.16 -8.27
CA GLY A 182 9.42 25.49 -7.03
C GLY A 182 8.43 24.43 -6.53
N ARG A 183 8.28 23.29 -7.22
CA ARG A 183 7.39 22.19 -6.81
C ARG A 183 7.98 21.30 -5.71
N ALA A 184 9.29 21.34 -5.51
CA ALA A 184 9.98 20.57 -4.48
C ALA A 184 9.91 21.28 -3.13
N SER A 185 9.71 20.50 -2.05
CA SER A 185 9.71 21.02 -0.68
C SER A 185 10.51 20.13 0.26
N VAL A 186 10.94 20.69 1.40
CA VAL A 186 11.52 19.91 2.49
C VAL A 186 10.39 19.34 3.35
N GLY A 187 10.47 18.05 3.69
CA GLY A 187 9.57 17.38 4.61
C GLY A 187 10.20 17.19 5.99
N THR A 188 11.17 16.28 6.08
CA THR A 188 11.90 15.99 7.33
C THR A 188 13.36 15.69 7.06
N ASP A 189 14.19 15.87 8.09
CA ASP A 189 15.61 15.52 8.12
C ASP A 189 15.90 14.78 9.41
N THR A 190 16.12 13.47 9.31
CA THR A 190 16.39 12.60 10.47
C THR A 190 17.88 12.41 10.74
N VAL A 191 18.75 12.99 9.91
CA VAL A 191 20.21 12.91 10.09
C VAL A 191 20.65 13.91 11.16
N GLY A 192 20.02 15.10 11.20
CA GLY A 192 20.22 16.09 12.26
C GLY A 192 21.59 16.79 12.23
N ASP A 193 22.24 16.86 11.06
CA ASP A 193 23.56 17.49 10.87
C ASP A 193 23.50 18.95 10.39
N GLY A 194 22.32 19.58 10.47
CA GLY A 194 22.12 20.99 10.10
C GLY A 194 21.86 21.24 8.61
N GLN A 195 21.80 20.21 7.77
CA GLN A 195 21.47 20.37 6.34
C GLN A 195 20.00 20.69 6.08
N ASN A 196 19.11 20.42 7.06
CA ASN A 196 17.69 20.77 7.01
C ASN A 196 17.00 20.28 5.72
N GLY A 197 17.27 19.04 5.31
CA GLY A 197 16.70 18.41 4.12
C GLY A 197 17.40 18.73 2.80
N ASN A 198 18.38 19.63 2.80
CA ASN A 198 19.19 19.93 1.62
C ASN A 198 20.11 18.76 1.26
N ASP A 199 20.24 18.50 -0.04
CA ASP A 199 21.05 17.38 -0.54
C ASP A 199 22.53 17.74 -0.63
N CYS A 200 23.34 17.12 0.22
CA CYS A 200 24.80 17.25 0.19
C CYS A 200 25.52 16.09 -0.51
N HIS A 201 24.81 15.02 -0.89
CA HIS A 201 25.40 13.88 -1.60
C HIS A 201 25.11 13.95 -3.11
N GLY A 202 23.90 14.35 -3.49
CA GLY A 202 23.44 14.54 -4.87
C GLY A 202 22.49 13.43 -5.34
N HIS A 203 22.46 12.30 -4.65
CA HIS A 203 21.69 11.13 -5.07
C HIS A 203 20.19 11.41 -4.97
N GLY A 204 19.72 12.00 -3.88
CA GLY A 204 18.32 12.38 -3.69
C GLY A 204 17.83 13.36 -4.77
N THR A 205 18.62 14.39 -5.09
CA THR A 205 18.31 15.34 -6.16
C THR A 205 18.24 14.65 -7.53
N HIS A 206 19.17 13.72 -7.80
CA HIS A 206 19.18 12.95 -9.05
C HIS A 206 17.92 12.10 -9.20
N VAL A 207 17.57 11.29 -8.21
CA VAL A 207 16.35 10.46 -8.27
C VAL A 207 15.08 11.32 -8.25
N GLY A 208 15.05 12.41 -7.47
CA GLY A 208 13.95 13.36 -7.47
C GLY A 208 13.73 13.99 -8.85
N GLY A 209 14.80 14.31 -9.57
CA GLY A 209 14.74 14.82 -10.94
C GLY A 209 14.20 13.81 -11.95
N ILE A 210 14.50 12.51 -11.80
CA ILE A 210 13.92 11.44 -12.63
C ILE A 210 12.42 11.25 -12.33
N VAL A 211 12.02 11.42 -11.07
CA VAL A 211 10.60 11.35 -10.71
C VAL A 211 9.83 12.53 -11.31
N ALA A 212 10.27 13.76 -11.04
CA ALA A 212 9.43 14.95 -11.20
C ALA A 212 10.13 16.16 -11.85
N GLY A 213 11.30 16.00 -12.46
CA GLY A 213 11.98 17.06 -13.19
C GLY A 213 11.20 17.51 -14.44
N ARG A 214 11.29 18.78 -14.79
CA ARG A 214 10.70 19.33 -16.03
C ARG A 214 11.26 18.63 -17.27
N THR A 215 12.57 18.43 -17.34
CA THR A 215 13.26 17.82 -18.49
C THR A 215 13.42 16.32 -18.31
N TYR A 216 13.85 15.89 -17.12
CA TYR A 216 14.21 14.49 -16.84
C TYR A 216 13.10 13.67 -16.18
N GLY A 217 12.04 14.31 -15.70
CA GLY A 217 11.00 13.67 -14.91
C GLY A 217 10.04 12.83 -15.73
N VAL A 218 9.57 11.72 -15.16
CA VAL A 218 8.43 10.96 -15.67
C VAL A 218 7.11 11.69 -15.36
N ALA A 219 6.94 12.14 -14.11
CA ALA A 219 5.75 12.83 -13.64
C ALA A 219 6.00 14.36 -13.56
N LYS A 220 5.91 15.02 -14.71
CA LYS A 220 6.45 16.38 -14.96
C LYS A 220 6.05 17.48 -13.98
N GLU A 221 4.89 17.40 -13.35
CA GLU A 221 4.41 18.39 -12.36
C GLU A 221 4.15 17.78 -10.97
N ALA A 222 4.47 16.51 -10.74
CA ALA A 222 4.43 15.94 -9.40
C ALA A 222 5.27 16.77 -8.42
N ARG A 223 4.91 16.71 -7.13
CA ARG A 223 5.49 17.54 -6.08
C ARG A 223 6.42 16.70 -5.20
N PRO A 224 7.74 16.71 -5.45
CA PRO A 224 8.67 15.92 -4.67
C PRO A 224 8.87 16.53 -3.27
N VAL A 225 8.86 15.69 -2.24
CA VAL A 225 9.08 16.08 -0.85
C VAL A 225 10.35 15.42 -0.35
N ALA A 226 11.34 16.20 0.07
CA ALA A 226 12.60 15.69 0.60
C ALA A 226 12.38 15.07 1.98
N VAL A 227 12.68 13.77 2.10
CA VAL A 227 12.70 13.03 3.37
C VAL A 227 14.14 12.57 3.55
N ARG A 228 14.96 13.42 4.17
CA ARG A 228 16.39 13.19 4.28
C ARG A 228 16.68 12.22 5.43
N VAL A 229 17.15 11.04 5.07
CA VAL A 229 17.52 9.96 6.01
C VAL A 229 18.97 9.52 5.85
N LEU A 230 19.60 9.81 4.70
CA LEU A 230 21.00 9.53 4.40
C LEU A 230 21.84 10.80 4.56
N ASN A 231 23.02 10.67 5.17
CA ASN A 231 23.98 11.76 5.34
C ASN A 231 24.74 12.10 4.04
N CYS A 232 25.69 13.02 4.12
CA CYS A 232 26.47 13.48 2.95
C CYS A 232 27.39 12.41 2.35
N GLN A 233 27.64 11.31 3.05
CA GLN A 233 28.36 10.13 2.57
C GLN A 233 27.41 9.03 2.04
N GLY A 234 26.11 9.32 1.93
CA GLY A 234 25.13 8.36 1.44
C GLY A 234 24.85 7.22 2.43
N SER A 235 25.06 7.46 3.73
CA SER A 235 24.91 6.46 4.79
C SER A 235 23.80 6.84 5.78
N ALA A 236 23.11 5.84 6.33
CA ALA A 236 22.02 6.02 7.30
C ALA A 236 22.03 4.89 8.34
N SER A 237 21.47 5.16 9.50
CA SER A 237 21.05 4.12 10.44
C SER A 237 19.65 3.62 10.07
N THR A 238 19.36 2.34 10.34
CA THR A 238 18.01 1.79 10.17
C THR A 238 16.96 2.58 10.97
N SER A 239 17.31 3.07 12.17
CA SER A 239 16.43 3.90 12.98
C SER A 239 16.11 5.25 12.33
N GLY A 240 17.09 5.90 11.68
CA GLY A 240 16.86 7.12 10.91
C GLY A 240 15.93 6.90 9.73
N VAL A 241 16.12 5.80 8.99
CA VAL A 241 15.22 5.42 7.89
C VAL A 241 13.81 5.15 8.38
N ILE A 242 13.64 4.42 9.49
CA ILE A 242 12.33 4.17 10.11
C ILE A 242 11.66 5.48 10.53
N ALA A 243 12.40 6.42 11.14
CA ALA A 243 11.86 7.72 11.52
C ALA A 243 11.37 8.53 10.30
N GLY A 244 12.10 8.46 9.17
CA GLY A 244 11.64 9.08 7.92
C GLY A 244 10.36 8.45 7.38
N VAL A 245 10.26 7.12 7.40
CA VAL A 245 9.04 6.38 6.98
C VAL A 245 7.85 6.71 7.89
N ASP A 246 8.07 6.80 9.20
CA ASP A 246 7.04 7.16 10.17
C ASP A 246 6.53 8.58 9.93
N TRP A 247 7.45 9.53 9.73
CA TRP A 247 7.08 10.91 9.38
C TRP A 247 6.26 10.98 8.10
N VAL A 248 6.66 10.25 7.04
CA VAL A 248 5.87 10.17 5.79
C VAL A 248 4.48 9.63 6.08
N THR A 249 4.37 8.57 6.87
CA THR A 249 3.08 7.95 7.22
C THR A 249 2.15 8.92 7.94
N ALA A 250 2.69 9.73 8.86
CA ALA A 250 1.93 10.71 9.62
C ALA A 250 1.56 11.98 8.82
N ASN A 251 2.38 12.38 7.83
CA ASN A 251 2.27 13.67 7.15
C ASN A 251 1.93 13.56 5.65
N ALA A 252 1.69 12.35 5.15
CA ALA A 252 1.41 12.14 3.73
C ALA A 252 0.13 12.86 3.29
N VAL A 253 0.26 13.77 2.33
CA VAL A 253 -0.89 14.31 1.61
C VAL A 253 -1.08 13.48 0.34
N ARG A 254 -2.24 12.83 0.23
CA ARG A 254 -2.55 11.88 -0.85
C ARG A 254 -3.16 12.60 -2.07
N PRO A 255 -3.01 12.06 -3.30
CA PRO A 255 -2.31 10.80 -3.63
C PRO A 255 -0.79 10.88 -3.42
N ALA A 256 -0.19 9.78 -2.93
CA ALA A 256 1.20 9.76 -2.49
C ALA A 256 1.96 8.52 -2.97
N VAL A 257 3.20 8.75 -3.42
CA VAL A 257 4.20 7.71 -3.71
C VAL A 257 5.42 7.97 -2.82
N ALA A 258 6.06 6.93 -2.33
CA ALA A 258 7.35 6.99 -1.66
C ALA A 258 8.40 6.29 -2.53
N ASN A 259 9.46 7.02 -2.89
CA ASN A 259 10.62 6.49 -3.57
C ASN A 259 11.71 6.19 -2.54
N MET A 260 12.04 4.91 -2.34
CA MET A 260 13.14 4.45 -1.51
C MET A 260 14.24 3.84 -2.37
N SER A 261 15.11 4.69 -2.91
CA SER A 261 16.28 4.30 -3.70
C SER A 261 17.45 3.88 -2.80
N LEU A 262 17.14 3.12 -1.75
CA LEU A 262 18.07 2.67 -0.72
C LEU A 262 17.73 1.25 -0.29
N GLY A 263 18.70 0.58 0.31
CA GLY A 263 18.53 -0.74 0.89
C GLY A 263 19.70 -1.11 1.78
N GLY A 264 19.50 -2.14 2.59
CA GLY A 264 20.53 -2.67 3.48
C GLY A 264 20.24 -4.12 3.83
N GLY A 265 20.92 -4.63 4.86
CA GLY A 265 20.61 -5.95 5.42
C GLY A 265 19.14 -6.08 5.86
N VAL A 266 18.66 -7.31 5.99
CA VAL A 266 17.29 -7.59 6.44
C VAL A 266 17.01 -6.92 7.78
N SER A 267 15.90 -6.20 7.86
CA SER A 267 15.41 -5.58 9.09
C SER A 267 13.89 -5.73 9.18
N THR A 268 13.44 -6.56 10.12
CA THR A 268 12.00 -6.77 10.38
C THR A 268 11.31 -5.51 10.90
N ALA A 269 12.04 -4.63 11.60
CA ALA A 269 11.53 -3.35 12.08
C ALA A 269 11.28 -2.38 10.92
N LEU A 270 12.23 -2.26 9.97
CA LEU A 270 12.04 -1.46 8.77
C LEU A 270 10.90 -2.02 7.91
N ASP A 271 10.85 -3.34 7.73
CA ASP A 271 9.77 -4.02 7.02
C ASP A 271 8.40 -3.72 7.66
N ALA A 272 8.30 -3.73 8.99
CA ALA A 272 7.06 -3.43 9.69
C ALA A 272 6.63 -1.97 9.51
N ALA A 273 7.56 -1.03 9.59
CA ALA A 273 7.32 0.41 9.39
C ALA A 273 6.81 0.69 7.97
N VAL A 274 7.51 0.17 6.94
CA VAL A 274 7.10 0.37 5.54
C VAL A 274 5.76 -0.30 5.25
N ARG A 275 5.52 -1.51 5.77
CA ARG A 275 4.21 -2.15 5.63
C ARG A 275 3.08 -1.35 6.30
N GLY A 276 3.36 -0.73 7.45
CA GLY A 276 2.43 0.21 8.09
C GLY A 276 2.08 1.39 7.19
N SER A 277 3.10 2.00 6.58
CA SER A 277 2.95 3.10 5.65
C SER A 277 2.14 2.73 4.39
N ILE A 278 2.40 1.55 3.83
CA ILE A 278 1.62 1.01 2.70
C ILE A 278 0.15 0.84 3.09
N ARG A 279 -0.15 0.31 4.29
CA ARG A 279 -1.53 0.19 4.77
C ARG A 279 -2.22 1.55 4.98
N ALA A 280 -1.47 2.62 5.21
CA ALA A 280 -2.00 3.99 5.26
C ALA A 280 -2.32 4.56 3.86
N GLY A 281 -2.03 3.82 2.79
CA GLY A 281 -2.38 4.15 1.41
C GLY A 281 -1.26 4.84 0.63
N ILE A 282 -0.01 4.72 1.07
CA ILE A 282 1.16 5.25 0.35
C ILE A 282 1.76 4.15 -0.51
N THR A 283 1.93 4.41 -1.81
CA THR A 283 2.57 3.45 -2.72
C THR A 283 4.08 3.51 -2.58
N TYR A 284 4.77 2.37 -2.42
CA TYR A 284 6.22 2.32 -2.30
C TYR A 284 6.89 1.67 -3.51
N THR A 285 7.93 2.33 -4.00
CA THR A 285 8.91 1.74 -4.93
C THR A 285 10.26 1.64 -4.22
N ALA A 286 10.95 0.50 -4.36
CA ALA A 286 12.28 0.33 -3.78
C ALA A 286 13.25 -0.36 -4.73
N SER A 287 14.53 -0.01 -4.61
CA SER A 287 15.59 -0.56 -5.44
C SER A 287 15.87 -2.02 -5.13
N ALA A 288 16.01 -2.86 -6.18
CA ALA A 288 16.38 -4.26 -6.02
C ALA A 288 17.81 -4.47 -5.46
N GLY A 289 18.65 -3.43 -5.51
CA GLY A 289 20.05 -3.47 -5.11
C GLY A 289 21.00 -3.78 -6.28
N SER A 290 22.26 -3.40 -6.12
CA SER A 290 23.24 -3.30 -7.22
C SER A 290 24.42 -4.30 -7.07
N SER A 291 24.14 -5.54 -6.66
CA SER A 291 25.18 -6.58 -6.46
C SER A 291 25.18 -7.68 -7.53
N GLY A 292 24.28 -7.63 -8.51
CA GLY A 292 24.15 -8.62 -9.59
C GLY A 292 23.74 -10.01 -9.11
N ARG A 293 23.14 -10.13 -7.92
CA ARG A 293 22.88 -11.43 -7.27
C ARG A 293 21.50 -12.00 -7.62
N PRO A 294 21.39 -13.32 -7.85
CA PRO A 294 20.10 -14.00 -7.88
C PRO A 294 19.41 -13.90 -6.52
N ASP A 295 18.13 -13.57 -6.53
CA ASP A 295 17.29 -13.29 -5.37
C ASP A 295 17.88 -12.29 -4.36
N GLY A 296 18.83 -11.45 -4.81
CA GLY A 296 19.49 -10.45 -3.95
C GLY A 296 18.49 -9.49 -3.31
N ALA A 297 17.44 -9.11 -4.04
CA ALA A 297 16.36 -8.27 -3.52
C ALA A 297 15.64 -8.93 -2.32
N CYS A 298 15.48 -10.26 -2.31
CA CYS A 298 14.82 -10.96 -1.20
C CYS A 298 15.65 -10.97 0.09
N SER A 299 16.96 -10.75 -0.02
CA SER A 299 17.91 -10.69 1.09
C SER A 299 18.13 -9.28 1.66
N THR A 300 17.36 -8.29 1.21
CA THR A 300 17.54 -6.89 1.61
C THR A 300 16.20 -6.22 1.95
N SER A 301 16.22 -5.33 2.94
CA SER A 301 15.06 -4.53 3.33
C SER A 301 15.17 -3.11 2.78
N PRO A 302 14.04 -2.48 2.39
CA PRO A 302 12.67 -3.00 2.49
C PRO A 302 12.19 -3.79 1.26
N VAL A 303 12.95 -3.81 0.15
CA VAL A 303 12.49 -4.30 -1.17
C VAL A 303 11.99 -5.76 -1.17
N ARG A 304 12.42 -6.60 -0.22
CA ARG A 304 11.90 -7.95 0.00
C ARG A 304 10.40 -8.03 0.30
N LEU A 305 9.76 -6.92 0.68
CA LEU A 305 8.33 -6.87 0.96
C LEU A 305 7.51 -7.11 -0.32
N PRO A 306 6.62 -8.11 -0.36
CA PRO A 306 5.80 -8.38 -1.55
C PRO A 306 4.81 -7.26 -1.86
N GLU A 307 4.49 -6.38 -0.90
CA GLU A 307 3.64 -5.21 -1.11
C GLU A 307 4.35 -4.09 -1.88
N ILE A 308 5.69 -4.04 -1.87
CA ILE A 308 6.49 -3.03 -2.56
C ILE A 308 6.62 -3.35 -4.05
N ILE A 309 6.69 -2.30 -4.88
CA ILE A 309 7.13 -2.43 -6.26
C ILE A 309 8.67 -2.44 -6.25
N GLY A 310 9.25 -3.64 -6.21
CA GLY A 310 10.71 -3.82 -6.24
C GLY A 310 11.25 -3.69 -7.66
N VAL A 311 12.28 -2.85 -7.86
CA VAL A 311 12.68 -2.41 -9.20
C VAL A 311 14.14 -2.76 -9.52
N GLY A 312 14.32 -3.56 -10.57
CA GLY A 312 15.62 -3.83 -11.19
C GLY A 312 15.97 -2.80 -12.28
N ALA A 313 17.22 -2.77 -12.72
CA ALA A 313 17.71 -1.84 -13.75
C ALA A 313 17.92 -2.53 -15.11
N SER A 314 17.56 -1.84 -16.19
CA SER A 314 17.91 -2.17 -17.57
C SER A 314 18.67 -1.04 -18.26
N ASP A 315 19.33 -1.36 -19.37
CA ASP A 315 19.94 -0.39 -20.28
C ASP A 315 19.02 -0.05 -21.47
N SER A 316 19.51 0.81 -22.37
CA SER A 316 18.80 1.29 -23.55
C SER A 316 18.60 0.26 -24.66
N GLN A 317 19.17 -0.94 -24.51
CA GLN A 317 19.04 -2.06 -25.45
C GLN A 317 18.17 -3.19 -24.88
N ASP A 318 17.35 -2.87 -23.86
CA ASP A 318 16.51 -3.81 -23.13
C ASP A 318 17.30 -4.94 -22.45
N ARG A 319 18.58 -4.72 -22.12
CA ARG A 319 19.35 -5.70 -21.35
C ARG A 319 19.26 -5.38 -19.87
N ARG A 320 19.09 -6.40 -19.04
CA ARG A 320 19.28 -6.26 -17.59
C ARG A 320 20.68 -5.72 -17.32
N ALA A 321 20.78 -4.67 -16.50
CA ALA A 321 22.06 -4.18 -16.03
C ALA A 321 22.77 -5.31 -15.24
N SER A 322 24.02 -5.61 -15.57
CA SER A 322 24.75 -6.74 -14.95
C SER A 322 24.79 -6.65 -13.43
N SER A 323 24.93 -5.43 -12.90
CA SER A 323 24.91 -5.11 -11.47
C SER A 323 23.52 -5.17 -10.82
N SER A 324 22.42 -5.18 -11.57
CA SER A 324 21.08 -5.26 -10.97
C SER A 324 20.85 -6.63 -10.34
N ASN A 325 20.46 -6.66 -9.06
CA ASN A 325 19.86 -7.87 -8.50
C ASN A 325 18.59 -8.25 -9.29
N TYR A 326 18.23 -9.53 -9.24
CA TYR A 326 17.10 -10.11 -9.95
C TYR A 326 16.48 -11.24 -9.13
N GLY A 327 15.34 -11.79 -9.56
CA GLY A 327 14.64 -12.88 -8.88
C GLY A 327 13.27 -12.49 -8.33
N ASN A 328 12.75 -13.26 -7.38
CA ASN A 328 11.33 -13.26 -7.01
C ASN A 328 10.84 -11.98 -6.32
N CYS A 329 11.73 -11.25 -5.64
CA CYS A 329 11.39 -9.98 -5.00
C CYS A 329 11.56 -8.77 -5.92
N VAL A 330 12.01 -8.98 -7.16
CA VAL A 330 11.89 -7.96 -8.22
C VAL A 330 10.49 -8.06 -8.80
N THR A 331 9.81 -6.92 -8.91
CA THR A 331 8.47 -6.82 -9.51
C THR A 331 8.56 -6.58 -11.01
N LEU A 332 9.42 -5.63 -11.41
CA LEU A 332 9.69 -5.24 -12.79
C LEU A 332 11.09 -4.60 -12.90
N PHE A 333 11.55 -4.38 -14.13
CA PHE A 333 12.75 -3.62 -14.46
C PHE A 333 12.37 -2.27 -15.07
N ALA A 334 13.24 -1.27 -14.95
CA ALA A 334 13.08 0.03 -15.58
C ALA A 334 14.44 0.61 -15.99
N PRO A 335 14.49 1.68 -16.81
CA PRO A 335 15.72 2.34 -17.20
C PRO A 335 16.60 2.73 -16.02
N GLY A 336 17.84 2.22 -15.99
CA GLY A 336 18.75 2.44 -14.88
C GLY A 336 20.23 2.54 -15.24
N VAL A 337 20.61 2.53 -16.53
CA VAL A 337 22.02 2.63 -16.95
C VAL A 337 22.24 3.89 -17.76
N GLY A 338 23.11 4.79 -17.31
CA GLY A 338 23.40 6.04 -18.00
C GLY A 338 22.18 6.97 -18.04
N ILE A 339 21.59 7.24 -16.88
CA ILE A 339 20.42 8.09 -16.73
C ILE A 339 20.83 9.52 -16.35
N PRO A 340 20.61 10.52 -17.23
CA PRO A 340 20.83 11.93 -16.89
C PRO A 340 19.71 12.47 -15.99
N SER A 341 20.06 13.33 -15.03
CA SER A 341 19.11 14.04 -14.17
C SER A 341 19.74 15.25 -13.49
N ALA A 342 18.92 15.97 -12.72
CA ALA A 342 19.31 17.07 -11.83
C ALA A 342 20.42 16.67 -10.84
N TRP A 343 21.25 17.63 -10.43
CA TRP A 343 22.36 17.42 -9.51
C TRP A 343 22.49 18.53 -8.46
N LYS A 344 23.14 18.23 -7.33
CA LYS A 344 23.18 19.14 -6.17
C LYS A 344 24.08 20.37 -6.33
N ASP A 345 25.02 20.36 -7.27
CA ASP A 345 26.10 21.37 -7.31
C ASP A 345 25.65 22.74 -7.84
N GLY A 346 24.42 22.87 -8.31
CA GLY A 346 23.83 24.13 -8.73
C GLY A 346 22.38 23.96 -9.17
N ASP A 347 21.65 25.07 -9.35
CA ASP A 347 20.22 25.01 -9.70
C ASP A 347 19.96 24.56 -11.15
N THR A 348 21.01 24.39 -11.95
CA THR A 348 20.97 23.87 -13.32
C THR A 348 21.96 22.72 -13.53
N ALA A 349 22.61 22.24 -12.47
CA ALA A 349 23.64 21.22 -12.58
C ALA A 349 23.02 19.86 -12.91
N THR A 350 23.69 19.05 -13.72
CA THR A 350 23.19 17.73 -14.11
C THR A 350 24.25 16.66 -13.91
N ALA A 351 23.83 15.43 -13.67
CA ALA A 351 24.71 14.27 -13.60
C ALA A 351 24.07 13.05 -14.28
N THR A 352 24.92 12.16 -14.81
CA THR A 352 24.50 10.89 -15.40
C THR A 352 24.94 9.76 -14.49
N LEU A 353 23.98 9.03 -13.91
CA LEU A 353 24.24 7.93 -12.99
C LEU A 353 23.67 6.61 -13.51
N SER A 354 24.16 5.50 -12.95
CA SER A 354 23.62 4.17 -13.20
C SER A 354 23.31 3.47 -11.88
N GLY A 355 22.19 2.76 -11.83
CA GLY A 355 21.79 1.95 -10.68
C GLY A 355 20.30 1.65 -10.64
N THR A 356 19.94 0.68 -9.80
CA THR A 356 18.54 0.36 -9.49
C THR A 356 17.80 1.55 -8.86
N SER A 357 18.50 2.50 -8.25
CA SER A 357 17.97 3.78 -7.79
C SER A 357 17.29 4.60 -8.88
N ALA A 358 17.91 4.69 -10.06
CA ALA A 358 17.35 5.43 -11.20
C ALA A 358 16.14 4.71 -11.80
N ALA A 359 16.19 3.38 -11.87
CA ALA A 359 15.06 2.55 -12.29
C ALA A 359 13.86 2.69 -11.32
N THR A 360 14.13 2.70 -10.02
CA THR A 360 13.14 2.93 -8.96
C THR A 360 12.45 4.27 -9.13
N ALA A 361 13.22 5.33 -9.42
CA ALA A 361 12.69 6.67 -9.65
C ALA A 361 11.77 6.76 -10.89
N HIS A 362 12.13 6.12 -12.00
CA HIS A 362 11.22 6.05 -13.17
C HIS A 362 9.89 5.38 -12.79
N THR A 363 9.97 4.30 -12.01
CA THR A 363 8.79 3.56 -11.54
C THR A 363 7.93 4.38 -10.58
N ALA A 364 8.55 5.16 -9.69
CA ALA A 364 7.83 6.07 -8.79
C ALA A 364 7.08 7.15 -9.57
N GLY A 365 7.70 7.70 -10.62
CA GLY A 365 7.03 8.63 -11.52
C GLY A 365 5.87 7.98 -12.28
N ALA A 366 6.02 6.75 -12.79
CA ALA A 366 4.93 6.03 -13.44
C ALA A 366 3.76 5.73 -12.47
N ALA A 367 4.06 5.41 -11.21
CA ALA A 367 3.06 5.26 -10.16
C ALA A 367 2.34 6.59 -9.87
N ALA A 368 3.06 7.72 -9.90
CA ALA A 368 2.45 9.04 -9.77
C ALA A 368 1.54 9.39 -10.95
N LEU A 369 1.93 9.08 -12.19
CA LEU A 369 1.04 9.23 -13.35
C LEU A 369 -0.23 8.39 -13.22
N HIS A 370 -0.12 7.15 -12.74
CA HIS A 370 -1.29 6.30 -12.49
C HIS A 370 -2.21 6.92 -11.44
N LEU A 371 -1.67 7.34 -10.29
CA LEU A 371 -2.43 7.96 -9.20
C LEU A 371 -3.05 9.31 -9.60
N ALA A 372 -2.46 10.05 -10.53
CA ALA A 372 -3.05 11.27 -11.04
C ALA A 372 -4.36 11.01 -11.80
N LEU A 373 -4.44 9.88 -12.51
CA LEU A 373 -5.64 9.45 -13.23
C LEU A 373 -6.59 8.62 -12.35
N HIS A 374 -6.05 7.98 -11.31
CA HIS A 374 -6.78 7.10 -10.40
C HIS A 374 -6.47 7.47 -8.94
N PRO A 375 -6.91 8.64 -8.46
CA PRO A 375 -6.50 9.18 -7.15
C PRO A 375 -6.93 8.33 -5.95
N ALA A 376 -7.92 7.45 -6.12
CA ALA A 376 -8.40 6.52 -5.11
C ALA A 376 -7.74 5.13 -5.19
N ALA A 377 -6.83 4.89 -6.14
CA ALA A 377 -6.19 3.59 -6.29
C ALA A 377 -5.35 3.26 -5.04
N THR A 378 -5.59 2.09 -4.47
CA THR A 378 -4.80 1.54 -3.37
C THR A 378 -3.37 1.20 -3.85
N PRO A 379 -2.37 1.12 -2.96
CA PRO A 379 -1.02 0.71 -3.34
C PRO A 379 -0.96 -0.63 -4.09
N GLY A 380 -1.81 -1.59 -3.72
CA GLY A 380 -1.94 -2.86 -4.42
C GLY A 380 -2.45 -2.70 -5.85
N GLN A 381 -3.48 -1.85 -6.06
CA GLN A 381 -4.00 -1.54 -7.40
C GLN A 381 -2.96 -0.80 -8.25
N VAL A 382 -2.20 0.14 -7.67
CA VAL A 382 -1.10 0.81 -8.38
C VAL A 382 -0.06 -0.21 -8.83
N LYS A 383 0.41 -1.08 -7.92
CA LYS A 383 1.35 -2.16 -8.26
C LYS A 383 0.82 -3.06 -9.38
N GLN A 384 -0.43 -3.50 -9.28
CA GLN A 384 -1.07 -4.34 -10.30
C GLN A 384 -1.17 -3.64 -11.65
N ALA A 385 -1.55 -2.36 -11.68
CA ALA A 385 -1.64 -1.58 -12.92
C ALA A 385 -0.28 -1.44 -13.60
N LEU A 386 0.78 -1.18 -12.84
CA LEU A 386 2.14 -1.08 -13.38
C LEU A 386 2.66 -2.44 -13.90
N VAL A 387 2.37 -3.54 -13.19
CA VAL A 387 2.72 -4.90 -13.63
C VAL A 387 1.97 -5.30 -14.89
N ALA A 388 0.66 -5.03 -14.94
CA ALA A 388 -0.18 -5.33 -16.12
C ALA A 388 0.18 -4.45 -17.32
N GLY A 389 0.65 -3.23 -17.08
CA GLY A 389 1.05 -2.29 -18.12
C GLY A 389 2.45 -2.53 -18.69
N ALA A 390 3.31 -3.22 -17.94
CA ALA A 390 4.68 -3.52 -18.33
C ALA A 390 4.76 -4.23 -19.68
N THR A 391 5.84 -3.98 -20.41
CA THR A 391 6.17 -4.75 -21.62
C THR A 391 6.87 -6.03 -21.21
N THR A 392 6.41 -7.17 -21.70
CA THR A 392 6.94 -8.50 -21.38
C THR A 392 7.59 -9.13 -22.60
N GLY A 393 8.55 -10.02 -22.41
CA GLY A 393 9.18 -10.77 -23.51
C GLY A 393 10.29 -10.00 -24.22
N VAL A 394 10.73 -8.86 -23.67
CA VAL A 394 11.68 -7.95 -24.33
C VAL A 394 13.01 -7.86 -23.60
N LEU A 395 13.05 -8.20 -22.29
CA LEU A 395 14.28 -8.10 -21.53
C LEU A 395 15.27 -9.21 -21.92
N GLN A 396 16.48 -8.78 -22.21
CA GLN A 396 17.61 -9.66 -22.52
C GLN A 396 18.52 -9.80 -21.28
N GLY A 397 19.27 -10.91 -21.23
CA GLY A 397 20.23 -11.15 -20.14
C GLY A 397 19.58 -11.34 -18.75
N THR A 398 18.28 -11.65 -18.73
CA THR A 398 17.54 -11.97 -17.51
C THR A 398 17.43 -13.50 -17.36
N PRO A 399 17.89 -14.07 -16.25
CA PRO A 399 17.70 -15.50 -15.99
C PRO A 399 16.21 -15.85 -15.81
N PRO A 400 15.78 -17.11 -16.04
CA PRO A 400 14.36 -17.50 -15.98
C PRO A 400 13.62 -17.18 -14.68
N VAL A 401 14.35 -17.05 -13.55
CA VAL A 401 13.78 -16.71 -12.23
C VAL A 401 13.40 -15.23 -12.10
N ALA A 402 13.88 -14.36 -12.99
CA ALA A 402 13.57 -12.95 -12.97
C ALA A 402 12.29 -12.67 -13.78
N PRO A 403 11.44 -11.72 -13.35
CA PRO A 403 10.30 -11.32 -14.16
C PRO A 403 10.78 -10.63 -15.43
N ASP A 404 10.32 -11.09 -16.60
CA ASP A 404 10.46 -10.35 -17.85
C ASP A 404 9.35 -9.32 -17.96
N ARG A 405 9.51 -8.23 -17.20
CA ARG A 405 8.58 -7.10 -17.15
C ARG A 405 9.38 -5.82 -17.16
N LEU A 406 9.34 -5.09 -18.26
CA LEU A 406 9.95 -3.77 -18.41
C LEU A 406 8.88 -2.68 -18.26
N LEU A 407 9.15 -1.70 -17.39
CA LEU A 407 8.23 -0.60 -17.09
C LEU A 407 7.75 0.06 -18.37
N HIS A 408 6.44 0.25 -18.46
CA HIS A 408 5.80 0.98 -19.54
C HIS A 408 4.63 1.80 -18.96
N THR A 409 4.57 3.06 -19.34
CA THR A 409 3.52 3.99 -18.96
C THR A 409 2.37 3.87 -19.95
N LEU A 410 1.21 3.40 -19.49
CA LEU A 410 0.04 3.15 -20.34
C LEU A 410 -0.69 4.42 -20.81
N TYR A 411 -0.10 5.60 -20.62
CA TYR A 411 -0.81 6.87 -20.63
C TYR A 411 -0.43 7.74 -21.83
N ARG A 412 -0.66 7.21 -23.04
CA ARG A 412 -0.63 7.92 -24.34
C ARG A 412 -2.02 8.24 -24.81
#